data_AF-A0A6L4Z2F2-F1
#
_entry.id   AF-A0A6L4Z2F2-F1
#
_cell.length_a   1.000
_cell.length_b   1.000
_cell.length_c   1.000
_cell.angle_alpha   90.00
_cell.angle_beta   90.00
_cell.angle_gamma   90.00
#
_symmetry.space_group_name_H-M   'P 1'
#
loop_
_entity.id
_entity.type
_entity.pdbx_description
1 polymer ?
#
loop_
_entity_poly.entity_id
_entity_poly.type
_entity_poly.pdbx_seq_one_letter_code
_entity_poly.pdbx_strand_id
1 'polypeptide(L)'
;MRVYALISFLLILFFSVGVSAQNSFSGRWYATLQAPAGEMPFELSFKKIGKKYSGELWDGHHRVKLQDFKLEDNRLSFGIDDARVRFEVERQNSDLIGSWTLPVKN
;
A
#
# COMPACT_ATOMS: atom_id res chain seq x y z
N MET A 1 24.67 60.19 -26.51
CA MET A 1 25.01 59.01 -25.69
C MET A 1 23.73 58.25 -25.40
N ARG A 2 23.63 56.99 -25.82
CA ARG A 2 22.45 56.12 -25.68
C ARG A 2 22.72 55.12 -24.55
N VAL A 3 21.89 55.11 -23.51
CA VAL A 3 21.94 54.10 -22.44
C VAL A 3 20.77 53.16 -22.66
N TYR A 4 21.05 51.96 -23.15
CA TYR A 4 20.07 50.88 -23.24
C TYR A 4 20.05 50.13 -21.90
N ALA A 5 18.99 50.30 -21.11
CA ALA A 5 18.77 49.50 -19.92
C ALA A 5 18.22 48.12 -20.33
N LEU A 6 19.07 47.09 -20.28
CA LEU A 6 18.67 45.68 -20.38
C LEU A 6 17.88 45.31 -19.13
N ILE A 7 16.56 45.15 -19.28
CA ILE A 7 15.69 44.57 -18.25
C ILE A 7 15.78 43.05 -18.40
N SER A 8 16.63 42.43 -17.58
CA SER A 8 16.70 40.97 -17.44
C SER A 8 15.42 40.45 -16.79
N PHE A 9 14.63 39.69 -17.55
CA PHE A 9 13.43 39.00 -17.08
C PHE A 9 13.86 37.71 -16.37
N LEU A 10 13.91 37.73 -15.03
CA LEU A 10 14.22 36.56 -14.21
C LEU A 10 12.96 35.67 -14.10
N LEU A 11 12.91 34.59 -14.86
CA LEU A 11 11.87 33.57 -14.78
C LEU A 11 12.15 32.64 -13.57
N ILE A 12 11.47 32.84 -12.45
CA ILE A 12 11.54 31.95 -11.30
C ILE A 12 10.56 30.79 -11.52
N LEU A 13 11.08 29.63 -11.95
CA LEU A 13 10.34 28.37 -11.96
C LEU A 13 10.23 27.83 -10.52
N PHE A 14 9.08 28.03 -9.88
CA PHE A 14 8.74 27.31 -8.67
C PHE A 14 8.35 25.88 -9.05
N PHE A 15 9.31 24.96 -9.00
CA PHE A 15 9.00 23.53 -8.98
C PHE A 15 8.48 23.19 -7.58
N SER A 16 7.15 23.05 -7.46
CA SER A 16 6.53 22.43 -6.30
C SER A 16 6.96 20.97 -6.28
N VAL A 17 7.96 20.64 -5.46
CA VAL A 17 8.26 19.24 -5.15
C VAL A 17 7.10 18.74 -4.31
N GLY A 18 6.11 18.13 -4.98
CA GLY A 18 5.04 17.42 -4.31
C GLY A 18 5.67 16.26 -3.55
N VAL A 19 5.91 16.46 -2.24
CA VAL A 19 6.12 15.36 -1.30
C VAL A 19 4.81 14.59 -1.29
N SER A 20 4.70 13.60 -2.17
CA SER A 20 3.72 12.55 -2.02
C SER A 20 4.12 11.85 -0.75
N ALA A 21 3.45 12.17 0.35
CA ALA A 21 3.50 11.39 1.58
C ALA A 21 3.35 9.95 1.13
N GLN A 22 4.44 9.21 1.23
CA GLN A 22 4.53 7.90 0.62
C GLN A 22 3.54 7.06 1.43
N ASN A 23 2.33 6.84 0.88
CA ASN A 23 1.32 5.89 1.35
C ASN A 23 1.88 4.47 1.16
N SER A 24 3.00 4.25 1.82
CA SER A 24 3.74 3.02 1.77
C SER A 24 3.02 2.09 2.72
N PHE A 25 2.37 1.10 2.15
CA PHE A 25 1.94 -0.11 2.85
C PHE A 25 3.15 -0.94 3.32
N SER A 26 4.38 -0.60 2.90
CA SER A 26 5.58 -1.37 3.26
C SER A 26 5.84 -1.30 4.76
N GLY A 27 6.22 -2.42 5.35
CA GLY A 27 6.42 -2.54 6.78
C GLY A 27 5.83 -3.83 7.33
N ARG A 28 5.90 -3.96 8.65
CA ARG A 28 5.25 -5.04 9.41
C ARG A 28 3.99 -4.49 10.05
N TRP A 29 2.93 -5.26 9.98
CA TRP A 29 1.60 -4.90 10.46
C TRP A 29 1.05 -6.04 11.28
N TYR A 30 0.61 -5.75 12.50
CA TYR A 30 -0.11 -6.68 13.34
C TYR A 30 -1.59 -6.44 13.13
N ALA A 31 -2.31 -7.46 12.69
CA ALA A 31 -3.72 -7.35 12.34
C ALA A 31 -4.52 -8.50 12.97
N THR A 32 -5.80 -8.24 13.19
CA THR A 32 -6.75 -9.23 13.70
C THR A 32 -7.83 -9.45 12.65
N LEU A 33 -7.95 -10.68 12.16
CA LEU A 33 -9.01 -11.10 11.26
C LEU A 33 -10.27 -11.42 12.05
N GLN A 34 -11.37 -10.81 11.66
CA GLN A 34 -12.69 -11.21 12.12
C GLN A 34 -13.20 -12.34 11.22
N ALA A 35 -13.19 -13.58 11.73
CA ALA A 35 -13.72 -14.75 11.03
C ALA A 35 -14.96 -15.30 11.76
N PRO A 36 -15.84 -16.09 11.09
CA PRO A 36 -17.00 -16.69 11.75
C PRO A 36 -16.66 -17.56 12.96
N ALA A 37 -15.46 -18.16 12.98
CA ALA A 37 -14.96 -18.98 14.08
C ALA A 37 -14.34 -18.17 15.24
N GLY A 38 -14.25 -16.84 15.09
CA GLY A 38 -13.64 -15.94 16.07
C GLY A 38 -12.56 -15.05 15.47
N GLU A 39 -11.86 -14.34 16.36
CA GLU A 39 -10.75 -13.47 16.01
C GLU A 39 -9.46 -14.26 15.80
N MET A 40 -8.74 -13.96 14.72
CA MET A 40 -7.46 -14.59 14.39
C MET A 40 -6.37 -13.52 14.21
N PRO A 41 -5.40 -13.41 15.14
CA PRO A 41 -4.29 -12.49 14.98
C PRO A 41 -3.28 -13.01 13.96
N PHE A 42 -2.69 -12.11 13.17
CA PHE A 42 -1.58 -12.41 12.28
C PHE A 42 -0.66 -11.21 12.06
N GLU A 43 0.56 -11.46 11.59
CA GLU A 43 1.50 -10.45 11.12
C GLU A 43 1.52 -10.43 9.59
N LEU A 44 1.34 -9.25 8.98
CA LEU A 44 1.57 -9.00 7.57
C LEU A 44 2.91 -8.27 7.40
N SER A 45 3.74 -8.76 6.49
CA SER A 45 4.96 -8.07 6.08
C SER A 45 4.88 -7.69 4.62
N PHE A 46 4.91 -6.40 4.31
CA PHE A 46 4.88 -5.88 2.94
C PHE A 46 6.22 -5.24 2.57
N LYS A 47 6.67 -5.51 1.35
CA LYS A 47 7.82 -4.85 0.72
C LYS A 47 7.41 -4.28 -0.63
N LYS A 48 7.88 -3.07 -0.93
CA LYS A 48 7.71 -2.44 -2.24
C LYS A 48 9.05 -2.24 -2.91
N ILE A 49 9.20 -2.77 -4.12
CA ILE A 49 10.38 -2.55 -4.98
C ILE A 49 9.90 -1.92 -6.28
N GLY A 50 10.20 -0.63 -6.45
CA GLY A 50 9.66 0.17 -7.55
C GLY A 50 8.13 0.22 -7.51
N LYS A 51 7.48 -0.39 -8.52
CA LYS A 51 6.01 -0.46 -8.64
C LYS A 51 5.40 -1.78 -8.14
N LYS A 52 6.21 -2.76 -7.75
CA LYS A 52 5.75 -4.09 -7.35
C LYS A 52 5.70 -4.21 -5.83
N TYR A 53 4.63 -4.82 -5.33
CA TYR A 53 4.52 -5.26 -3.95
C TYR A 53 4.79 -6.76 -3.84
N SER A 54 5.37 -7.15 -2.72
CA SER A 54 5.43 -8.52 -2.25
C SER A 54 5.10 -8.53 -0.76
N GLY A 55 4.72 -9.70 -0.25
CA GLY A 55 4.51 -9.85 1.17
C GLY A 55 4.29 -11.27 1.64
N GLU A 56 4.19 -11.41 2.95
CA GLU A 56 3.94 -12.65 3.65
C GLU A 56 2.96 -12.39 4.81
N LEU A 57 2.16 -13.41 5.13
CA LEU A 57 1.33 -13.49 6.32
C LEU A 57 1.93 -14.53 7.27
N TRP A 58 1.95 -14.23 8.56
CA TRP A 58 2.34 -15.14 9.64
C TRP A 58 1.23 -15.24 10.68
N ASP A 59 0.66 -16.44 10.85
CA ASP A 59 -0.44 -16.71 11.80
C ASP A 59 0.05 -17.19 13.18
N GLY A 60 1.37 -17.18 13.44
CA GLY A 60 1.97 -17.77 14.63
C GLY A 60 2.49 -19.20 14.45
N HIS A 61 2.13 -19.87 13.36
CA HIS A 61 2.49 -21.26 13.07
C HIS A 61 3.09 -21.44 11.67
N HIS A 62 2.53 -20.77 10.66
CA HIS A 62 2.90 -20.90 9.25
C HIS A 62 3.07 -19.53 8.57
N ARG A 63 4.09 -19.46 7.70
CA ARG A 63 4.30 -18.32 6.81
C ARG A 63 3.69 -18.60 5.45
N VAL A 64 2.81 -17.74 5.01
CA VAL A 64 2.12 -17.85 3.72
C VAL A 64 2.52 -16.68 2.84
N LYS A 65 3.00 -16.97 1.64
CA LYS A 65 3.31 -15.93 0.66
C LYS A 65 2.02 -15.31 0.14
N LEU A 66 2.01 -13.99 0.08
CA LEU A 66 0.93 -13.23 -0.52
C LEU A 66 1.20 -13.03 -2.01
N GLN A 67 0.14 -12.90 -2.79
CA GLN A 67 0.21 -12.79 -4.24
C GLN A 67 -0.85 -11.85 -4.81
N ASP A 68 -0.85 -11.71 -6.14
CA ASP A 68 -1.87 -10.95 -6.88
C ASP A 68 -2.06 -9.52 -6.40
N PHE A 69 -0.95 -8.88 -6.00
CA PHE A 69 -0.94 -7.51 -5.50
C PHE A 69 -1.44 -6.52 -6.56
N LYS A 70 -2.42 -5.70 -6.19
CA LYS A 70 -2.87 -4.55 -6.98
C LYS A 70 -2.99 -3.33 -6.07
N LEU A 71 -2.43 -2.20 -6.50
CA LEU A 71 -2.56 -0.92 -5.83
C LEU A 71 -3.37 0.01 -6.74
N GLU A 72 -4.54 0.42 -6.26
CA GLU A 72 -5.43 1.37 -6.93
C GLU A 72 -5.73 2.50 -5.94
N ASP A 73 -5.40 3.73 -6.31
CA ASP A 73 -5.46 4.91 -5.44
C ASP A 73 -4.74 4.69 -4.09
N ASN A 74 -5.50 4.44 -3.03
CA ASN A 74 -5.02 4.18 -1.67
C ASN A 74 -5.52 2.83 -1.12
N ARG A 75 -5.87 1.90 -2.00
CA ARG A 75 -6.33 0.56 -1.66
C ARG A 75 -5.36 -0.48 -2.22
N LEU A 76 -4.80 -1.28 -1.33
CA LEU A 76 -3.97 -2.42 -1.68
C LEU A 76 -4.84 -3.68 -1.62
N SER A 77 -4.84 -4.47 -2.69
CA SER A 77 -5.49 -5.77 -2.69
C SER A 77 -4.49 -6.87 -3.00
N PHE A 78 -4.62 -8.01 -2.34
CA PHE A 78 -3.73 -9.17 -2.47
C PHE A 78 -4.48 -10.44 -2.09
N GLY A 79 -3.93 -11.60 -2.46
CA GLY A 79 -4.53 -12.90 -2.16
C GLY A 79 -3.55 -13.88 -1.53
N ILE A 80 -4.10 -15.02 -1.14
CA ILE A 80 -3.38 -16.22 -0.71
C ILE A 80 -3.77 -17.36 -1.65
N ASP A 81 -2.80 -17.97 -2.34
CA ASP A 81 -3.06 -18.98 -3.39
C ASP A 81 -3.93 -20.14 -2.88
N ASP A 82 -3.51 -20.71 -1.75
CA ASP A 82 -4.07 -21.95 -1.22
C ASP A 82 -5.46 -21.75 -0.59
N ALA A 83 -5.70 -20.56 -0.03
CA ALA A 83 -6.94 -20.24 0.66
C ALA A 83 -8.02 -19.65 -0.28
N ARG A 84 -7.63 -19.26 -1.50
CA ARG A 84 -8.45 -18.47 -2.43
C ARG A 84 -9.05 -17.19 -1.80
N VAL A 85 -8.51 -16.71 -0.69
CA VAL A 85 -9.01 -15.50 -0.01
C VAL A 85 -8.44 -14.27 -0.72
N ARG A 86 -9.30 -13.27 -0.94
CA ARG A 86 -8.89 -11.93 -1.37
C ARG A 86 -8.97 -10.97 -0.20
N PHE A 87 -7.90 -10.22 0.03
CA PHE A 87 -7.86 -9.11 0.98
C PHE A 87 -7.88 -7.80 0.22
N GLU A 88 -8.62 -6.84 0.77
CA GLU A 88 -8.62 -5.44 0.33
C GLU A 88 -8.42 -4.57 1.55
N VAL A 89 -7.36 -3.77 1.52
CA VAL A 89 -6.96 -2.99 2.67
C VAL A 89 -6.64 -1.55 2.28
N GLU A 90 -7.02 -0.63 3.15
CA GLU A 90 -6.76 0.80 3.03
C GLU A 90 -6.03 1.28 4.27
N ARG A 91 -5.17 2.27 4.09
CA ARG A 91 -4.45 2.89 5.20
C ARG A 91 -5.29 4.04 5.76
N GLN A 92 -5.61 3.96 7.05
CA GLN A 92 -6.24 5.04 7.81
C GLN A 92 -5.28 5.47 8.91
N ASN A 93 -4.60 6.61 8.72
CA ASN A 93 -3.54 7.09 9.62
C ASN A 93 -2.39 6.09 9.81
N SER A 94 -2.27 5.53 11.02
CA SER A 94 -1.30 4.50 11.42
C SER A 94 -1.82 3.09 11.25
N ASP A 95 -3.07 2.91 10.81
CA ASP A 95 -3.75 1.63 10.85
C ASP A 95 -4.03 1.11 9.45
N LEU A 96 -4.09 -0.22 9.34
CA LEU A 96 -4.46 -0.93 8.13
C LEU A 96 -5.83 -1.57 8.38
N ILE A 97 -6.85 -1.07 7.70
CA ILE A 97 -8.23 -1.53 7.85
C ILE A 97 -8.68 -2.08 6.52
N GLY A 98 -9.39 -3.20 6.54
CA GLY A 98 -9.81 -3.83 5.30
C GLY A 98 -10.85 -4.90 5.50
N SER A 99 -11.23 -5.49 4.38
CA SER A 99 -12.14 -6.62 4.29
C SER A 99 -11.48 -7.78 3.58
N TRP A 100 -12.04 -8.97 3.78
CA TRP A 100 -11.63 -10.17 3.07
C TRP A 100 -12.86 -10.85 2.47
N THR A 101 -12.67 -11.52 1.35
CA THR A 101 -13.72 -12.28 0.67
C THR A 101 -13.22 -13.67 0.32
N LEU A 102 -14.12 -14.65 0.48
CA LEU A 102 -13.97 -15.96 -0.16
C LEU A 102 -14.53 -15.86 -1.58
N PRO A 103 -13.96 -16.57 -2.56
CA PRO A 103 -14.58 -16.66 -3.86
C PRO A 103 -15.88 -17.42 -3.69
N VAL A 104 -16.96 -16.89 -4.28
CA VAL A 104 -18.21 -17.64 -4.39
C VAL A 104 -17.90 -18.89 -5.22
N LYS A 105 -18.13 -20.08 -4.65
CA LYS A 105 -18.15 -21.30 -5.45
C LYS A 105 -19.33 -21.18 -6.42
N ASN A 106 -19.03 -21.00 -7.71
CA ASN A 106 -20.00 -21.24 -8.77
C ASN A 106 -20.27 -22.73 -8.93
#